data_AF-A0A925AG70-F1
#
_entry.id   AF-A0A925AG70-F1
#
_cell.length_a   1.000
_cell.length_b   1.000
_cell.length_c   1.000
_cell.angle_alpha   90.00
_cell.angle_beta   90.00
_cell.angle_gamma   90.00
#
_symmetry.space_group_name_H-M   'P 1'
#
loop_
_entity.id
_entity.type
_entity.pdbx_description
1 polymer ?
#
loop_
_entity_poly.entity_id
_entity_poly.type
_entity_poly.pdbx_seq_one_letter_code
_entity_poly.pdbx_strand_id
1 'polypeptide(L)'
;FLDPSFVREPVAYEIIRKYMPAPQCNFSKLYLNGKYWGLYVNSESIDVNFIKKHFGVTNGYIFKCDPDNWKKVRSQTGCPKGENASLTYLSDNAGCYDAFYETDNPAGWKVLINLIKVLNKTPDQIEKVLDVDQTLWMLALNNTLVNLDSYNGSLSHNYYLWADTLGVCHPIIWDLNMAFGGWRRDFTFQEMPDDQLIQYSPLAEFDNVRRPLISKLLKNPLYRKIYLAKIRTISNDYLINGLLLKRAQAMSKEAEPWVKADSLKLYSFADFQNAYDKTMKTGPDNVIGLRQLMAKRAEWLAKHPLLNKPLPIIAEAKAAKEGAKIKFTTKLTNATRGGWLFYRSDRQYAFSRTALFDDGTNGDATAADGIFTGILDTAIVKQWYIAAENEEAAATLPERASFEFFKVD
;
A
#
# COMPACT_ATOMS: atom_id res chain seq x y z
N PHE A 1 -8.60 6.59 -17.91
CA PHE A 1 -8.64 6.61 -19.38
C PHE A 1 -8.66 5.19 -19.98
N LEU A 2 -7.92 4.22 -19.43
CA LEU A 2 -7.72 2.90 -20.04
C LEU A 2 -8.45 1.71 -19.36
N ASP A 3 -9.69 1.88 -18.92
CA ASP A 3 -10.45 0.80 -18.25
C ASP A 3 -11.77 0.49 -18.98
N PRO A 4 -11.84 -0.58 -19.79
CA PRO A 4 -13.08 -0.99 -20.48
C PRO A 4 -14.19 -1.42 -19.52
N SER A 5 -13.88 -1.74 -18.25
CA SER A 5 -14.88 -2.11 -17.24
C SER A 5 -15.48 -0.92 -16.51
N PHE A 6 -14.81 0.25 -16.50
CA PHE A 6 -15.06 1.39 -15.60
C PHE A 6 -14.95 1.07 -14.09
N VAL A 7 -14.72 -0.18 -13.70
CA VAL A 7 -14.89 -0.67 -12.31
C VAL A 7 -13.55 -0.80 -11.57
N ARG A 8 -12.41 -0.88 -12.27
CA ARG A 8 -11.09 -1.18 -11.66
C ARG A 8 -10.76 -0.22 -10.54
N GLU A 9 -10.81 1.07 -10.82
CA GLU A 9 -10.46 2.10 -9.85
C GLU A 9 -11.46 2.21 -8.68
N PRO A 10 -12.80 2.27 -8.93
CA PRO A 10 -13.78 2.27 -7.84
C PRO A 10 -13.65 1.08 -6.88
N VAL A 11 -13.53 -0.14 -7.41
CA VAL A 11 -13.45 -1.34 -6.57
C VAL A 11 -12.11 -1.43 -5.84
N ALA A 12 -11.00 -1.04 -6.49
CA ALA A 12 -9.69 -1.04 -5.86
C ALA A 12 -9.64 -0.07 -4.68
N TYR A 13 -10.10 1.18 -4.85
CA TYR A 13 -10.13 2.13 -3.74
C TYR A 13 -11.07 1.69 -2.62
N GLU A 14 -12.22 1.06 -2.92
CA GLU A 14 -13.13 0.55 -1.89
C GLU A 14 -12.46 -0.50 -0.99
N ILE A 15 -11.61 -1.35 -1.57
CA ILE A 15 -10.84 -2.36 -0.85
C ILE A 15 -9.67 -1.71 -0.09
N ILE A 16 -8.89 -0.84 -0.73
CA ILE A 16 -7.71 -0.20 -0.12
C ILE A 16 -8.09 0.59 1.13
N ARG A 17 -9.24 1.29 1.14
CA ARG A 17 -9.75 2.06 2.29
C ARG A 17 -10.04 1.23 3.54
N LYS A 18 -9.89 -0.10 3.49
CA LYS A 18 -9.97 -1.00 4.64
C LYS A 18 -8.64 -1.19 5.36
N TYR A 19 -7.54 -0.76 4.75
CA TYR A 19 -6.17 -1.05 5.22
C TYR A 19 -5.28 0.19 5.31
N MET A 20 -5.62 1.28 4.63
CA MET A 20 -4.88 2.54 4.69
C MET A 20 -5.73 3.72 4.19
N PRO A 21 -5.34 4.97 4.51
CA PRO A 21 -5.90 6.16 3.84
C PRO A 21 -5.79 6.04 2.32
N ALA A 22 -6.92 6.22 1.63
CA ALA A 22 -6.99 6.25 0.17
C ALA A 22 -8.23 7.01 -0.31
N PRO A 23 -8.16 7.61 -1.53
CA PRO A 23 -9.27 8.34 -2.13
C PRO A 23 -10.63 7.62 -2.07
N GLN A 24 -11.70 8.39 -1.83
CA GLN A 24 -13.04 7.98 -2.22
C GLN A 24 -13.18 7.95 -3.74
N CYS A 25 -14.05 7.09 -4.26
CA CYS A 25 -14.26 6.96 -5.70
C CYS A 25 -15.69 6.48 -6.00
N ASN A 26 -16.33 7.07 -7.01
CA ASN A 26 -17.69 6.74 -7.43
C ASN A 26 -17.88 6.91 -8.95
N PHE A 27 -19.08 6.55 -9.42
CA PHE A 27 -19.54 6.84 -10.76
C PHE A 27 -20.28 8.19 -10.80
N SER A 28 -20.08 8.95 -11.88
CA SER A 28 -20.72 10.25 -12.10
C SER A 28 -21.24 10.36 -13.53
N LYS A 29 -22.44 10.94 -13.70
CA LYS A 29 -22.97 11.33 -15.00
C LYS A 29 -22.54 12.76 -15.28
N LEU A 30 -21.74 12.98 -16.32
CA LEU A 30 -21.31 14.32 -16.69
C LEU A 30 -22.31 14.96 -17.66
N TYR A 31 -22.68 16.20 -17.40
CA TYR A 31 -23.42 17.04 -18.34
C TYR A 31 -22.65 18.35 -18.56
N LEU A 32 -22.46 18.75 -19.81
CA LEU A 32 -21.89 20.04 -20.18
C LEU A 32 -22.90 20.79 -21.03
N ASN A 33 -23.30 22.00 -20.60
CA ASN A 33 -24.32 22.81 -21.26
C ASN A 33 -25.63 22.05 -21.53
N GLY A 34 -26.08 21.25 -20.55
CA GLY A 34 -27.31 20.45 -20.63
C GLY A 34 -27.21 19.17 -21.49
N LYS A 35 -26.09 18.96 -22.20
CA LYS A 35 -25.85 17.73 -22.99
C LYS A 35 -25.19 16.66 -22.12
N TYR A 36 -25.63 15.41 -22.22
CA TYR A 36 -24.96 14.28 -21.56
C TYR A 36 -23.61 13.99 -22.23
N TRP A 37 -22.55 13.93 -21.42
CA TRP A 37 -21.17 13.69 -21.84
C TRP A 37 -20.63 12.31 -21.49
N GLY A 38 -21.42 11.49 -20.79
CA GLY A 38 -21.07 10.11 -20.51
C GLY A 38 -20.92 9.79 -19.03
N LEU A 39 -20.52 8.54 -18.80
CA LEU A 39 -20.20 8.01 -17.48
C LEU A 39 -18.73 8.28 -17.17
N TYR A 40 -18.47 8.87 -16.01
CA TYR A 40 -17.13 9.13 -15.51
C TYR A 40 -16.90 8.41 -14.20
N VAL A 41 -15.66 7.97 -14.00
CA VAL A 41 -15.15 7.62 -12.67
C VAL A 41 -14.64 8.91 -12.03
N ASN A 42 -15.11 9.21 -10.82
CA ASN A 42 -14.77 10.41 -10.09
C ASN A 42 -14.08 10.03 -8.77
N SER A 43 -12.82 10.42 -8.64
CA SER A 43 -11.95 10.12 -7.50
C SER A 43 -11.67 11.37 -6.66
N GLU A 44 -11.60 11.19 -5.35
CA GLU A 44 -11.24 12.24 -4.39
C GLU A 44 -9.82 12.73 -4.64
N SER A 45 -9.64 14.05 -4.67
CA SER A 45 -8.31 14.66 -4.83
C SER A 45 -7.47 14.45 -3.57
N ILE A 46 -6.18 14.20 -3.74
CA ILE A 46 -5.22 14.12 -2.63
C ILE A 46 -4.68 15.53 -2.40
N ASP A 47 -5.39 16.27 -1.56
CA ASP A 47 -5.08 17.66 -1.20
C ASP A 47 -5.06 17.84 0.32
N VAL A 48 -4.99 19.09 0.79
CA VAL A 48 -5.03 19.43 2.21
C VAL A 48 -6.31 18.94 2.91
N ASN A 49 -7.44 18.82 2.21
CA ASN A 49 -8.69 18.29 2.78
C ASN A 49 -8.59 16.78 2.99
N PHE A 50 -7.97 16.05 2.05
CA PHE A 50 -7.65 14.64 2.22
C PHE A 50 -6.75 14.43 3.44
N ILE A 51 -5.69 15.24 3.61
CA ILE A 51 -4.81 15.15 4.78
C ILE A 51 -5.59 15.43 6.07
N LYS A 52 -6.43 16.48 6.10
CA LYS A 52 -7.25 16.81 7.26
C LYS A 52 -8.21 15.67 7.65
N LYS A 53 -8.85 15.05 6.67
CA LYS A 53 -9.78 13.93 6.87
C LYS A 53 -9.09 12.74 7.52
N HIS A 54 -7.95 12.33 6.98
CA HIS A 54 -7.28 11.09 7.37
C HIS A 54 -6.32 11.25 8.55
N PHE A 55 -5.58 12.35 8.62
CA PHE A 55 -4.53 12.59 9.62
C PHE A 55 -4.92 13.66 10.65
N GLY A 56 -5.97 14.46 10.40
CA GLY A 56 -6.47 15.45 11.37
C GLY A 56 -5.75 16.79 11.35
N VAL A 57 -4.83 16.98 10.40
CA VAL A 57 -4.02 18.18 10.27
C VAL A 57 -4.02 18.70 8.83
N THR A 58 -3.58 19.94 8.66
CA THR A 58 -3.48 20.61 7.35
C THR A 58 -2.05 21.05 7.02
N ASN A 59 -1.09 20.64 7.84
CA ASN A 59 0.33 20.96 7.68
C ASN A 59 1.11 19.73 7.15
N GLY A 60 2.41 19.92 6.95
CA GLY A 60 3.26 18.94 6.28
C GLY A 60 3.50 19.30 4.82
N TYR A 61 4.06 18.35 4.07
CA TYR A 61 4.38 18.51 2.65
C TYR A 61 3.77 17.38 1.83
N ILE A 62 3.09 17.72 0.74
CA ILE A 62 2.55 16.73 -0.20
C ILE A 62 3.50 16.65 -1.39
N PHE A 63 3.86 15.43 -1.77
CA PHE A 63 4.62 15.12 -2.97
C PHE A 63 3.78 14.26 -3.87
N LYS A 64 3.52 14.72 -5.09
CA LYS A 64 2.99 13.86 -6.15
C LYS A 64 4.16 13.11 -6.77
N CYS A 65 4.12 11.79 -6.72
CA CYS A 65 5.16 10.91 -7.24
C CYS A 65 4.74 10.37 -8.61
N ASP A 66 4.72 11.29 -9.58
CA ASP A 66 4.28 11.05 -10.95
C ASP A 66 5.13 11.94 -11.89
N PRO A 67 5.92 11.37 -12.82
CA PRO A 67 6.79 12.15 -13.69
C PRO A 67 6.04 13.14 -14.60
N ASP A 68 6.65 14.30 -14.84
CA ASP A 68 6.11 15.36 -15.72
C ASP A 68 5.98 14.93 -17.19
N ASN A 69 6.65 13.84 -17.56
CA ASN A 69 6.63 13.22 -18.88
C ASN A 69 6.98 11.72 -18.77
N TRP A 70 6.42 10.89 -19.66
CA TRP A 70 6.56 9.44 -19.68
C TRP A 70 7.89 8.91 -20.28
N LYS A 71 8.97 9.70 -20.27
CA LYS A 71 10.30 9.18 -20.62
C LYS A 71 10.85 8.39 -19.43
N LYS A 72 10.88 7.05 -19.56
CA LYS A 72 11.34 6.04 -18.57
C LYS A 72 12.58 6.45 -17.76
N VAL A 73 13.47 7.19 -18.40
CA VAL A 73 14.68 7.69 -17.79
C VAL A 73 14.99 9.09 -18.27
N ARG A 74 15.12 10.01 -17.32
CA ARG A 74 15.65 11.36 -17.55
C ARG A 74 17.02 11.49 -16.90
N SER A 75 17.93 12.11 -17.64
CA SER A 75 19.07 12.81 -17.05
C SER A 75 18.80 14.28 -17.34
N GLN A 76 18.66 15.07 -16.29
CA GLN A 76 18.82 16.51 -16.43
C GLN A 76 20.31 16.81 -16.53
N THR A 77 20.67 17.88 -17.23
CA THR A 77 22.07 18.29 -17.36
C THR A 77 22.74 18.40 -15.99
N GLY A 78 23.81 17.65 -15.77
CA GLY A 78 24.55 17.61 -14.50
C GLY A 78 23.99 16.65 -13.44
N CYS A 79 22.94 15.88 -13.74
CA CYS A 79 22.32 14.91 -12.82
C CYS A 79 22.51 13.46 -13.29
N PRO A 80 22.74 12.51 -12.35
CA PRO A 80 22.70 11.10 -12.65
C PRO A 80 21.37 10.67 -13.28
N LYS A 81 21.44 9.55 -13.99
CA LYS A 81 20.31 8.95 -14.69
C LYS A 81 19.25 8.46 -13.67
N GLY A 82 18.09 9.11 -13.65
CA GLY A 82 16.97 8.76 -12.77
C GLY A 82 16.02 7.71 -13.34
N GLU A 83 15.12 7.19 -12.52
CA GLU A 83 14.09 6.23 -12.95
C GLU A 83 12.75 6.62 -12.34
N ASN A 84 12.05 7.54 -13.01
CA ASN A 84 10.74 8.03 -12.57
C ASN A 84 10.72 8.33 -11.06
N ALA A 85 9.60 8.09 -10.38
CA ALA A 85 9.48 8.27 -8.94
C ALA A 85 9.91 7.02 -8.14
N SER A 86 11.04 6.38 -8.49
CA SER A 86 11.49 5.13 -7.84
C SER A 86 12.08 5.30 -6.43
N LEU A 87 12.29 6.54 -5.97
CA LEU A 87 13.05 6.90 -4.78
C LEU A 87 14.53 6.45 -4.84
N THR A 88 15.12 6.35 -6.03
CA THR A 88 16.57 6.12 -6.19
C THR A 88 17.35 7.39 -5.84
N TYR A 89 18.45 7.25 -5.09
CA TYR A 89 19.33 8.38 -4.79
C TYR A 89 20.16 8.79 -6.01
N LEU A 90 19.98 10.04 -6.46
CA LEU A 90 20.73 10.64 -7.56
C LEU A 90 21.77 11.62 -7.01
N SER A 91 21.37 12.57 -6.18
CA SER A 91 22.27 13.54 -5.54
C SER A 91 21.58 14.26 -4.39
N ASP A 92 22.26 15.19 -3.73
CA ASP A 92 21.63 16.10 -2.76
C ASP A 92 20.98 17.34 -3.43
N ASN A 93 21.05 17.47 -4.77
CA ASN A 93 20.45 18.58 -5.52
C ASN A 93 18.99 18.27 -5.86
N ALA A 94 18.06 19.08 -5.35
CA ALA A 94 16.62 18.99 -5.62
C ALA A 94 16.28 19.06 -7.11
N GLY A 95 17.04 19.82 -7.90
CA GLY A 95 16.85 19.92 -9.35
C GLY A 95 16.77 18.53 -9.99
N CYS A 96 17.66 17.61 -9.59
CA CYS A 96 17.74 16.25 -10.13
C CYS A 96 16.47 15.38 -9.95
N TYR A 97 15.47 15.88 -9.22
CA TYR A 97 14.24 15.16 -8.89
C TYR A 97 12.98 15.86 -9.42
N ASP A 98 13.04 17.13 -9.85
CA ASP A 98 11.87 17.93 -10.26
C ASP A 98 11.09 17.37 -11.45
N ALA A 99 11.73 16.49 -12.23
CA ALA A 99 11.12 15.76 -13.33
C ALA A 99 10.21 14.61 -12.91
N PHE A 100 10.39 14.12 -11.69
CA PHE A 100 9.81 12.87 -11.21
C PHE A 100 8.84 13.07 -10.05
N TYR A 101 8.95 14.21 -9.36
CA TYR A 101 8.15 14.56 -8.20
C TYR A 101 7.71 16.02 -8.30
N GLU A 102 6.49 16.27 -7.87
CA GLU A 102 5.94 17.61 -7.75
C GLU A 102 5.60 17.90 -6.28
N THR A 103 5.87 19.12 -5.82
CA THR A 103 5.45 19.61 -4.51
C THR A 103 5.09 21.08 -4.63
N ASP A 104 4.04 21.49 -3.93
CA ASP A 104 3.57 22.88 -3.88
C ASP A 104 4.43 23.77 -2.96
N ASN A 105 5.27 23.17 -2.12
CA ASN A 105 6.10 23.87 -1.16
C ASN A 105 7.59 23.50 -1.33
N PRO A 106 8.44 24.43 -1.78
CA PRO A 106 9.87 24.18 -1.99
C PRO A 106 10.64 23.65 -0.77
N ALA A 107 10.19 23.95 0.46
CA ALA A 107 10.82 23.42 1.67
C ALA A 107 10.68 21.89 1.79
N GLY A 108 9.67 21.31 1.14
CA GLY A 108 9.44 19.87 1.09
C GLY A 108 10.58 19.10 0.41
N TRP A 109 11.30 19.71 -0.55
CA TRP A 109 12.39 19.04 -1.25
C TRP A 109 13.47 18.49 -0.31
N LYS A 110 13.80 19.23 0.77
CA LYS A 110 14.76 18.77 1.77
C LYS A 110 14.29 17.49 2.47
N VAL A 111 12.99 17.38 2.74
CA VAL A 111 12.38 16.21 3.40
C VAL A 111 12.38 15.01 2.44
N LEU A 112 11.96 15.20 1.19
CA LEU A 112 11.95 14.14 0.19
C LEU A 112 13.37 13.60 -0.09
N ILE A 113 14.36 14.49 -0.27
CA ILE A 113 15.75 14.08 -0.49
C ILE A 113 16.30 13.35 0.74
N ASN A 114 15.93 13.76 1.95
CA ASN A 114 16.32 13.06 3.18
C ASN A 114 15.75 11.63 3.22
N LEU A 115 14.46 11.43 2.89
CA LEU A 115 13.87 10.10 2.74
C LEU A 115 14.67 9.25 1.73
N ILE A 116 14.89 9.79 0.53
CA ILE A 116 15.61 9.09 -0.55
C ILE A 116 17.02 8.72 -0.09
N LYS A 117 17.73 9.63 0.56
CA LYS A 117 19.09 9.39 1.06
C LYS A 117 19.12 8.30 2.12
N VAL A 118 18.25 8.37 3.14
CA VAL A 118 18.18 7.37 4.21
C VAL A 118 17.82 5.99 3.64
N LEU A 119 16.81 5.89 2.78
CA LEU A 119 16.40 4.63 2.14
C LEU A 119 17.56 3.96 1.40
N ASN A 120 18.37 4.74 0.68
CA ASN A 120 19.42 4.19 -0.18
C ASN A 120 20.75 3.96 0.56
N LYS A 121 21.08 4.79 1.55
CA LYS A 121 22.42 4.83 2.20
C LYS A 121 22.43 4.30 3.62
N THR A 122 21.37 4.51 4.40
CA THR A 122 21.29 4.13 5.81
C THR A 122 19.91 3.53 6.14
N PRO A 123 19.52 2.43 5.47
CA PRO A 123 18.16 1.87 5.57
C PRO A 123 17.79 1.43 6.99
N ASP A 124 18.75 1.19 7.88
CA ASP A 124 18.47 0.88 9.29
C ASP A 124 17.85 2.06 10.06
N GLN A 125 17.90 3.28 9.51
CA GLN A 125 17.25 4.47 10.06
C GLN A 125 15.93 4.83 9.36
N ILE A 126 15.40 3.95 8.51
CA ILE A 126 14.26 4.27 7.64
C ILE A 126 12.99 4.66 8.42
N GLU A 127 12.74 4.06 9.59
CA GLU A 127 11.59 4.39 10.45
C GLU A 127 11.59 5.85 10.95
N LYS A 128 12.73 6.56 10.86
CA LYS A 128 12.82 7.99 11.22
C LYS A 128 12.28 8.94 10.15
N VAL A 129 12.07 8.45 8.93
CA VAL A 129 11.73 9.29 7.76
C VAL A 129 10.61 8.71 6.90
N LEU A 130 10.16 7.49 7.20
CA LEU A 130 9.12 6.78 6.47
C LEU A 130 8.22 6.02 7.43
N ASP A 131 6.91 6.11 7.23
CA ASP A 131 5.96 5.15 7.81
C ASP A 131 6.13 3.80 7.10
N VAL A 132 7.01 2.98 7.66
CA VAL A 132 7.32 1.66 7.11
C VAL A 132 6.08 0.80 7.06
N ASP A 133 5.25 0.79 8.09
CA ASP A 133 4.10 -0.11 8.14
C ASP A 133 3.07 0.25 7.05
N GLN A 134 2.71 1.53 6.92
CA GLN A 134 1.84 2.00 5.84
C GLN A 134 2.45 1.73 4.45
N THR A 135 3.77 1.83 4.33
CA THR A 135 4.47 1.46 3.08
C THR A 135 4.34 -0.03 2.76
N LEU A 136 4.47 -0.92 3.75
CA LEU A 136 4.27 -2.36 3.53
C LEU A 136 2.82 -2.66 3.12
N TRP A 137 1.82 -1.91 3.63
CA TRP A 137 0.44 -2.01 3.15
C TRP A 137 0.32 -1.61 1.69
N MET A 138 0.88 -0.45 1.30
CA MET A 138 0.85 0.00 -0.08
C MET A 138 1.43 -1.05 -1.04
N LEU A 139 2.62 -1.56 -0.72
CA LEU A 139 3.30 -2.56 -1.55
C LEU A 139 2.51 -3.87 -1.63
N ALA A 140 1.91 -4.31 -0.50
CA ALA A 140 1.13 -5.54 -0.44
C ALA A 140 -0.18 -5.42 -1.23
N LEU A 141 -0.86 -4.27 -1.18
CA LEU A 141 -2.07 -3.99 -1.94
C LEU A 141 -1.78 -3.94 -3.44
N ASN A 142 -0.74 -3.22 -3.86
CA ASN A 142 -0.33 -3.17 -5.26
C ASN A 142 0.04 -4.56 -5.79
N ASN A 143 0.75 -5.38 -5.01
CA ASN A 143 1.06 -6.74 -5.39
C ASN A 143 -0.22 -7.60 -5.49
N THR A 144 -1.02 -7.64 -4.42
CA THR A 144 -2.20 -8.52 -4.32
C THR A 144 -3.24 -8.22 -5.40
N LEU A 145 -3.44 -6.94 -5.73
CA LEU A 145 -4.37 -6.50 -6.78
C LEU A 145 -3.75 -6.45 -8.19
N VAL A 146 -2.49 -6.88 -8.35
CA VAL A 146 -1.73 -6.82 -9.62
C VAL A 146 -1.79 -5.41 -10.24
N ASN A 147 -1.55 -4.40 -9.41
CA ASN A 147 -1.43 -3.02 -9.82
C ASN A 147 0.01 -2.73 -10.24
N LEU A 148 0.34 -2.99 -11.51
CA LEU A 148 1.67 -2.76 -12.05
C LEU A 148 1.83 -1.34 -12.63
N ASP A 149 0.75 -0.55 -12.72
CA ASP A 149 0.84 0.88 -13.05
C ASP A 149 1.09 1.71 -11.79
N SER A 150 2.09 1.30 -11.01
CA SER A 150 2.34 1.79 -9.65
C SER A 150 3.82 1.73 -9.31
N TYR A 151 4.16 1.99 -8.03
CA TYR A 151 5.51 1.74 -7.52
C TYR A 151 6.02 0.31 -7.82
N ASN A 152 5.14 -0.70 -7.72
CA ASN A 152 5.52 -2.11 -7.86
C ASN A 152 5.90 -2.51 -9.29
N GLY A 153 5.45 -1.77 -10.30
CA GLY A 153 5.70 -2.12 -11.69
C GLY A 153 6.80 -1.31 -12.34
N SER A 154 6.81 -1.34 -13.67
CA SER A 154 7.93 -0.90 -14.51
C SER A 154 8.14 0.62 -14.53
N LEU A 155 7.11 1.41 -14.19
CA LEU A 155 7.15 2.88 -14.20
C LEU A 155 7.46 3.51 -12.84
N SER A 156 7.28 2.84 -11.69
CA SER A 156 7.51 3.47 -10.38
C SER A 156 6.84 4.83 -10.19
N HIS A 157 5.53 4.89 -10.38
CA HIS A 157 4.74 6.13 -10.27
C HIS A 157 3.40 5.87 -9.61
N ASN A 158 2.45 6.80 -9.73
CA ASN A 158 1.08 6.67 -9.26
C ASN A 158 0.96 6.45 -7.75
N TYR A 159 1.64 7.31 -7.00
CA TYR A 159 1.45 7.43 -5.56
C TYR A 159 1.73 8.87 -5.12
N TYR A 160 1.34 9.18 -3.89
CA TYR A 160 1.73 10.40 -3.20
C TYR A 160 2.52 10.03 -1.94
N LEU A 161 3.33 10.98 -1.48
CA LEU A 161 3.87 10.98 -0.14
C LEU A 161 3.35 12.23 0.58
N TRP A 162 2.84 12.05 1.79
CA TRP A 162 2.63 13.16 2.72
C TRP A 162 3.68 13.09 3.82
N ALA A 163 4.53 14.10 3.95
CA ALA A 163 5.45 14.23 5.08
C ALA A 163 4.76 14.96 6.23
N ASP A 164 4.71 14.31 7.40
CA ASP A 164 4.20 14.91 8.62
C ASP A 164 5.11 16.05 9.14
N THR A 165 4.73 16.66 10.26
CA THR A 165 5.52 17.75 10.87
C THR A 165 6.87 17.32 11.43
N LEU A 166 7.11 16.02 11.58
CA LEU A 166 8.39 15.43 12.00
C LEU A 166 9.28 15.07 10.80
N GLY A 167 8.75 15.19 9.58
CA GLY A 167 9.45 14.82 8.34
C GLY A 167 9.37 13.32 8.03
N VAL A 168 8.42 12.60 8.61
CA VAL A 168 8.13 11.20 8.30
C VAL A 168 7.14 11.13 7.15
N CYS A 169 7.52 10.45 6.06
CA CYS A 169 6.69 10.32 4.87
C CYS A 169 5.69 9.15 4.99
N HIS A 170 4.44 9.42 4.67
CA HIS A 170 3.33 8.47 4.62
C HIS A 170 2.87 8.27 3.17
N PRO A 171 2.88 7.04 2.63
CA PRO A 171 2.46 6.80 1.26
C PRO A 171 0.94 6.74 1.11
N ILE A 172 0.46 7.27 -0.01
CA ILE A 172 -0.95 7.23 -0.41
C ILE A 172 -1.01 6.68 -1.84
N ILE A 173 -1.77 5.60 -2.05
CA ILE A 173 -1.98 5.02 -3.38
C ILE A 173 -2.82 5.97 -4.23
N TRP A 174 -2.46 6.13 -5.50
CA TRP A 174 -3.20 6.95 -6.46
C TRP A 174 -3.30 6.26 -7.83
N ASP A 175 -4.22 6.74 -8.67
CA ASP A 175 -4.49 6.31 -10.04
C ASP A 175 -4.53 4.78 -10.25
N LEU A 176 -5.72 4.20 -10.03
CA LEU A 176 -5.93 2.75 -10.01
C LEU A 176 -6.68 2.22 -11.23
N ASN A 177 -6.85 3.04 -12.27
CA ASN A 177 -7.62 2.64 -13.45
C ASN A 177 -6.97 1.46 -14.20
N MET A 178 -5.66 1.27 -14.04
CA MET A 178 -4.87 0.19 -14.63
C MET A 178 -4.52 -0.95 -13.66
N ALA A 179 -5.12 -0.96 -12.47
CA ALA A 179 -5.03 -2.10 -11.55
C ALA A 179 -5.60 -3.39 -12.16
N PHE A 180 -5.40 -4.54 -11.49
CA PHE A 180 -5.90 -5.84 -11.95
C PHE A 180 -5.38 -6.22 -13.33
N GLY A 181 -4.07 -6.01 -13.56
CA GLY A 181 -3.42 -6.34 -14.82
C GLY A 181 -3.89 -5.49 -16.02
N GLY A 182 -4.48 -4.30 -15.76
CA GLY A 182 -4.74 -3.32 -16.81
C GLY A 182 -3.43 -2.84 -17.44
N TRP A 183 -2.45 -2.47 -16.60
CA TRP A 183 -1.06 -2.36 -17.01
C TRP A 183 -0.35 -3.69 -16.75
N ARG A 184 0.31 -4.22 -17.77
CA ARG A 184 0.89 -5.58 -17.74
C ARG A 184 2.29 -5.65 -18.33
N ARG A 185 3.10 -4.61 -18.15
CA ARG A 185 4.49 -4.60 -18.63
C ARG A 185 5.48 -4.97 -17.55
N ASP A 186 6.42 -5.83 -17.90
CA ASP A 186 7.58 -6.11 -17.05
C ASP A 186 8.59 -4.95 -17.06
N PHE A 187 9.72 -5.11 -16.36
CA PHE A 187 10.77 -4.09 -16.24
C PHE A 187 11.56 -3.83 -17.53
N THR A 188 11.50 -4.78 -18.48
CA THR A 188 12.02 -4.65 -19.84
C THR A 188 10.99 -4.02 -20.78
N PHE A 189 9.80 -3.66 -20.26
CA PHE A 189 8.65 -3.09 -20.96
C PHE A 189 8.01 -4.07 -21.94
N GLN A 190 8.27 -5.36 -21.79
CA GLN A 190 7.58 -6.40 -22.53
C GLN A 190 6.24 -6.69 -21.88
N GLU A 191 5.24 -6.95 -22.72
CA GLU A 191 3.91 -7.34 -22.29
C GLU A 191 3.98 -8.73 -21.62
N MET A 192 3.60 -8.81 -20.35
CA MET A 192 3.54 -10.05 -19.58
C MET A 192 2.35 -10.89 -20.04
N PRO A 193 2.46 -12.19 -20.26
CA PRO A 193 1.33 -13.09 -20.53
C PRO A 193 0.42 -13.28 -19.30
N ASP A 194 -0.80 -13.80 -19.52
CA ASP A 194 -1.85 -13.87 -18.47
C ASP A 194 -1.42 -14.71 -17.26
N ASP A 195 -0.69 -15.80 -17.49
CA ASP A 195 -0.17 -16.68 -16.45
C ASP A 195 0.83 -15.98 -15.53
N GLN A 196 1.68 -15.10 -16.07
CA GLN A 196 2.61 -14.30 -15.28
C GLN A 196 1.90 -13.25 -14.42
N LEU A 197 0.78 -12.69 -14.88
CA LEU A 197 -0.05 -11.79 -14.06
C LEU A 197 -0.75 -12.54 -12.93
N ILE A 198 -1.33 -13.71 -13.23
CA ILE A 198 -2.00 -14.58 -12.26
C ILE A 198 -1.01 -15.00 -11.16
N GLN A 199 0.17 -15.44 -11.56
CA GLN A 199 1.23 -15.95 -10.69
C GLN A 199 2.25 -14.88 -10.28
N TYR A 200 1.87 -13.59 -10.34
CA TYR A 200 2.76 -12.50 -9.94
C TYR A 200 3.22 -12.69 -8.50
N SER A 201 4.53 -12.90 -8.33
CA SER A 201 5.17 -13.31 -7.08
C SER A 201 4.91 -12.34 -5.94
N PRO A 202 4.53 -12.82 -4.72
CA PRO A 202 4.50 -11.99 -3.52
C PRO A 202 5.82 -11.26 -3.27
N LEU A 203 6.96 -11.85 -3.63
CA LEU A 203 8.30 -11.26 -3.48
C LEU A 203 8.87 -10.72 -4.79
N ALA A 204 8.02 -10.34 -5.75
CA ALA A 204 8.48 -9.61 -6.93
C ALA A 204 9.30 -8.38 -6.51
N GLU A 205 10.38 -8.09 -7.24
CA GLU A 205 11.29 -6.97 -7.01
C GLU A 205 12.11 -7.00 -5.72
N PHE A 206 12.10 -8.12 -4.99
CA PHE A 206 12.87 -8.29 -3.74
C PHE A 206 14.37 -7.98 -3.90
N ASP A 207 15.00 -8.43 -4.99
CA ASP A 207 16.43 -8.16 -5.27
C ASP A 207 16.64 -7.03 -6.28
N ASN A 208 15.57 -6.35 -6.71
CA ASN A 208 15.69 -5.30 -7.72
C ASN A 208 16.17 -3.98 -7.10
N VAL A 209 17.45 -3.67 -7.30
CA VAL A 209 18.08 -2.42 -6.82
C VAL A 209 17.45 -1.15 -7.41
N ARG A 210 16.71 -1.26 -8.52
CA ARG A 210 15.95 -0.16 -9.14
C ARG A 210 14.62 0.12 -8.42
N ARG A 211 14.24 -0.71 -7.44
CA ARG A 211 13.07 -0.54 -6.57
C ARG A 211 13.55 -0.49 -5.12
N PRO A 212 14.22 0.59 -4.69
CA PRO A 212 14.81 0.66 -3.36
C PRO A 212 13.77 0.52 -2.24
N LEU A 213 12.52 0.98 -2.42
CA LEU A 213 11.48 0.82 -1.40
C LEU A 213 11.16 -0.66 -1.15
N ILE A 214 11.07 -1.47 -2.20
CA ILE A 214 10.84 -2.92 -2.07
C ILE A 214 12.12 -3.61 -1.60
N SER A 215 13.22 -3.44 -2.34
CA SER A 215 14.44 -4.22 -2.12
C SER A 215 15.17 -3.89 -0.82
N LYS A 216 15.03 -2.67 -0.27
CA LYS A 216 15.61 -2.32 1.03
C LYS A 216 14.72 -2.75 2.19
N LEU A 217 13.41 -2.48 2.11
CA LEU A 217 12.49 -2.83 3.19
C LEU A 217 12.34 -4.34 3.33
N LEU A 218 12.13 -5.08 2.23
CA LEU A 218 11.94 -6.52 2.32
C LEU A 218 13.24 -7.28 2.67
N LYS A 219 14.43 -6.67 2.53
CA LYS A 219 15.67 -7.27 3.05
C LYS A 219 15.68 -7.36 4.57
N ASN A 220 14.92 -6.51 5.27
CA ASN A 220 14.69 -6.68 6.70
C ASN A 220 13.74 -7.87 6.94
N PRO A 221 14.16 -8.93 7.66
CA PRO A 221 13.34 -10.13 7.85
C PRO A 221 11.99 -9.89 8.52
N LEU A 222 11.92 -8.99 9.51
CA LEU A 222 10.67 -8.64 10.19
C LEU A 222 9.70 -7.97 9.21
N TYR A 223 10.16 -6.94 8.49
CA TYR A 223 9.33 -6.21 7.52
C TYR A 223 8.81 -7.14 6.42
N ARG A 224 9.66 -8.06 5.92
CA ARG A 224 9.23 -9.05 4.92
C ARG A 224 8.13 -9.97 5.44
N LYS A 225 8.25 -10.46 6.67
CA LYS A 225 7.24 -11.34 7.27
C LYS A 225 5.93 -10.59 7.52
N ILE A 226 6.00 -9.35 7.99
CA ILE A 226 4.84 -8.46 8.14
C ILE A 226 4.18 -8.20 6.77
N TYR A 227 4.96 -7.88 5.74
CA TYR A 227 4.45 -7.69 4.37
C TYR A 227 3.73 -8.93 3.83
N LEU A 228 4.27 -10.13 4.03
CA LEU A 228 3.59 -11.39 3.64
C LEU A 228 2.30 -11.62 4.45
N ALA A 229 2.28 -11.24 5.74
CA ALA A 229 1.07 -11.28 6.55
C ALA A 229 -0.03 -10.34 6.00
N LYS A 230 0.36 -9.16 5.49
CA LYS A 230 -0.56 -8.22 4.83
C LYS A 230 -1.14 -8.77 3.54
N ILE A 231 -0.32 -9.39 2.68
CA ILE A 231 -0.81 -10.08 1.46
C ILE A 231 -1.83 -11.16 1.84
N ARG A 232 -1.54 -11.98 2.85
CA ARG A 232 -2.49 -13.00 3.31
C ARG A 232 -3.79 -12.38 3.81
N THR A 233 -3.71 -11.31 4.60
CA THR A 233 -4.90 -10.60 5.12
C THR A 233 -5.78 -10.10 3.97
N ILE A 234 -5.21 -9.39 3.00
CA ILE A 234 -5.95 -8.89 1.82
C ILE A 234 -6.56 -10.05 1.03
N SER A 235 -5.81 -11.13 0.86
CA SER A 235 -6.24 -12.32 0.11
C SER A 235 -7.43 -12.99 0.78
N ASN A 236 -7.38 -13.21 2.09
CA ASN A 236 -8.46 -13.83 2.86
C ASN A 236 -9.71 -12.94 2.91
N ASP A 237 -9.51 -11.64 3.11
CA ASP A 237 -10.59 -10.67 3.29
C ASP A 237 -11.37 -10.37 2.00
N TYR A 238 -10.76 -10.47 0.81
CA TYR A 238 -11.42 -10.03 -0.43
C TYR A 238 -11.27 -10.95 -1.64
N LEU A 239 -10.19 -11.72 -1.76
CA LEU A 239 -9.96 -12.55 -2.95
C LEU A 239 -10.57 -13.94 -2.74
N ILE A 240 -10.10 -14.67 -1.74
CA ILE A 240 -10.43 -16.08 -1.49
C ILE A 240 -11.91 -16.25 -1.11
N ASN A 241 -12.48 -15.31 -0.37
CA ASN A 241 -13.90 -15.32 -0.01
C ASN A 241 -14.83 -14.79 -1.13
N GLY A 242 -14.27 -14.36 -2.26
CA GLY A 242 -15.02 -13.87 -3.43
C GLY A 242 -15.64 -12.48 -3.31
N LEU A 243 -15.41 -11.74 -2.23
CA LEU A 243 -16.04 -10.42 -2.03
C LEU A 243 -15.61 -9.39 -3.07
N LEU A 244 -14.36 -9.41 -3.53
CA LEU A 244 -13.86 -8.52 -4.58
C LEU A 244 -14.68 -8.68 -5.86
N LEU A 245 -14.83 -9.92 -6.34
CA LEU A 245 -15.57 -10.21 -7.57
C LEU A 245 -17.06 -9.92 -7.39
N LYS A 246 -17.64 -10.27 -6.24
CA LYS A 246 -19.04 -9.93 -5.96
C LYS A 246 -19.28 -8.42 -6.03
N ARG A 247 -18.37 -7.62 -5.46
CA ARG A 247 -18.48 -6.15 -5.47
C ARG A 247 -18.25 -5.56 -6.85
N ALA A 248 -17.23 -6.03 -7.58
CA ALA A 248 -16.94 -5.59 -8.94
C ALA A 248 -18.13 -5.88 -9.89
N GLN A 249 -18.74 -7.06 -9.79
CA GLN A 249 -19.93 -7.39 -10.57
C GLN A 249 -21.13 -6.49 -10.23
N ALA A 250 -21.33 -6.15 -8.96
CA ALA A 250 -22.39 -5.23 -8.55
C ALA A 250 -22.16 -3.82 -9.13
N MET A 251 -20.93 -3.30 -9.09
CA MET A 251 -20.57 -2.01 -9.69
C MET A 251 -20.75 -2.02 -11.21
N SER A 252 -20.38 -3.12 -11.90
CA SER A 252 -20.60 -3.26 -13.34
C SER A 252 -22.10 -3.16 -13.69
N LYS A 253 -22.98 -3.84 -12.94
CA LYS A 253 -24.44 -3.73 -13.14
C LYS A 253 -24.97 -2.31 -12.92
N GLU A 254 -24.42 -1.58 -11.96
CA GLU A 254 -24.77 -0.18 -11.69
C GLU A 254 -24.35 0.75 -12.84
N ALA A 255 -23.17 0.51 -13.42
CA ALA A 255 -22.61 1.30 -14.52
C ALA A 255 -23.26 0.99 -15.89
N GLU A 256 -23.71 -0.26 -16.11
CA GLU A 256 -24.19 -0.77 -17.41
C GLU A 256 -25.17 0.15 -18.16
N PRO A 257 -26.29 0.63 -17.57
CA PRO A 257 -27.24 1.48 -18.30
C PRO A 257 -26.60 2.79 -18.77
N TRP A 258 -25.66 3.32 -18.00
CA TRP A 258 -24.98 4.59 -18.30
C TRP A 258 -23.88 4.41 -19.34
N VAL A 259 -23.14 3.29 -19.31
CA VAL A 259 -22.19 2.93 -20.38
C VAL A 259 -22.91 2.68 -21.70
N LYS A 260 -24.09 2.04 -21.67
CA LYS A 260 -24.91 1.83 -22.87
C LYS A 260 -25.37 3.16 -23.48
N ALA A 261 -25.79 4.11 -22.65
CA ALA A 261 -26.24 5.44 -23.09
C ALA A 261 -25.11 6.40 -23.49
N ASP A 262 -23.88 6.14 -23.08
CA ASP A 262 -22.72 6.98 -23.36
C ASP A 262 -22.28 6.86 -24.84
N SER A 263 -22.43 7.93 -25.63
CA SER A 263 -21.98 7.97 -27.02
C SER A 263 -20.52 8.42 -27.20
N LEU A 264 -19.85 8.86 -26.13
CA LEU A 264 -18.48 9.39 -26.12
C LEU A 264 -17.47 8.42 -25.47
N LYS A 265 -17.93 7.30 -24.93
CA LYS A 265 -17.07 6.25 -24.37
C LYS A 265 -16.00 5.78 -25.36
N LEU A 266 -14.84 5.45 -24.82
CA LEU A 266 -13.66 5.03 -25.57
C LEU A 266 -13.68 3.55 -25.97
N TYR A 267 -14.64 2.79 -25.44
CA TYR A 267 -14.77 1.35 -25.61
C TYR A 267 -16.16 0.97 -26.12
N SER A 268 -16.24 -0.13 -26.86
CA SER A 268 -17.55 -0.62 -27.28
C SER A 268 -18.33 -1.14 -26.07
N PHE A 269 -19.66 -1.18 -26.19
CA PHE A 269 -20.48 -1.83 -25.16
C PHE A 269 -20.15 -3.33 -25.03
N ALA A 270 -19.73 -3.97 -26.12
CA ALA A 270 -19.27 -5.35 -26.10
C ALA A 270 -17.97 -5.52 -25.30
N ASP A 271 -17.02 -4.58 -25.39
CA ASP A 271 -15.81 -4.59 -24.56
C ASP A 271 -16.16 -4.48 -23.08
N PHE A 272 -17.08 -3.58 -22.72
CA PHE A 272 -17.58 -3.49 -21.34
C PHE A 272 -18.16 -4.83 -20.84
N GLN A 273 -18.99 -5.49 -21.65
CA GLN A 273 -19.56 -6.80 -21.31
C GLN A 273 -18.48 -7.89 -21.20
N ASN A 274 -17.41 -7.81 -21.98
CA ASN A 274 -16.32 -8.76 -22.00
C ASN A 274 -15.24 -8.49 -20.94
N ALA A 275 -15.16 -7.27 -20.40
CA ALA A 275 -14.11 -6.80 -19.51
C ALA A 275 -13.98 -7.57 -18.18
N TYR A 276 -14.97 -8.39 -17.87
CA TYR A 276 -14.96 -9.25 -16.71
C TYR A 276 -14.24 -10.59 -16.98
N ASP A 277 -14.35 -11.14 -18.19
CA ASP A 277 -14.03 -12.55 -18.46
C ASP A 277 -12.99 -12.80 -19.53
N LYS A 278 -12.61 -11.76 -20.27
CA LYS A 278 -11.83 -11.91 -21.48
C LYS A 278 -10.71 -10.88 -21.52
N THR A 279 -9.54 -11.33 -21.95
CA THR A 279 -8.43 -10.47 -22.33
C THR A 279 -8.81 -9.76 -23.64
N MET A 280 -8.76 -8.43 -23.63
CA MET A 280 -9.14 -7.59 -24.78
C MET A 280 -7.95 -6.77 -25.24
N LYS A 281 -7.86 -6.49 -26.54
CA LYS A 281 -6.88 -5.56 -27.07
C LYS A 281 -7.45 -4.13 -27.01
N THR A 282 -7.02 -3.37 -26.01
CA THR A 282 -7.49 -1.99 -25.78
C THR A 282 -6.30 -1.05 -25.66
N GLY A 283 -5.98 -0.34 -26.74
CA GLY A 283 -4.80 0.53 -26.80
C GLY A 283 -3.50 -0.26 -27.05
N PRO A 284 -2.35 0.18 -26.49
CA PRO A 284 -1.05 -0.42 -26.80
C PRO A 284 -0.86 -1.83 -26.22
N ASP A 285 -1.56 -2.17 -25.13
CA ASP A 285 -1.45 -3.44 -24.39
C ASP A 285 -2.78 -4.21 -24.40
N ASN A 286 -2.74 -5.51 -24.11
CA ASN A 286 -3.96 -6.22 -23.77
C ASN A 286 -4.38 -5.91 -22.33
N VAL A 287 -5.68 -5.98 -22.05
CA VAL A 287 -6.24 -5.81 -20.70
C VAL A 287 -6.96 -7.10 -20.33
N ILE A 288 -6.44 -7.82 -19.33
CA ILE A 288 -7.01 -9.09 -18.85
C ILE A 288 -8.35 -8.87 -18.15
N GLY A 289 -9.30 -9.80 -18.30
CA GLY A 289 -10.60 -9.71 -17.63
C GLY A 289 -10.49 -9.77 -16.10
N LEU A 290 -11.31 -8.99 -15.38
CA LEU A 290 -11.25 -8.92 -13.90
C LEU A 290 -11.41 -10.28 -13.21
N ARG A 291 -12.44 -11.05 -13.58
CA ARG A 291 -12.66 -12.41 -13.06
C ARG A 291 -11.65 -13.41 -13.63
N GLN A 292 -11.28 -13.27 -14.89
CA GLN A 292 -10.25 -14.10 -15.52
C GLN A 292 -8.93 -14.06 -14.75
N LEU A 293 -8.52 -12.88 -14.28
CA LEU A 293 -7.35 -12.70 -13.43
C LEU A 293 -7.62 -13.11 -11.98
N MET A 294 -8.58 -12.44 -11.32
CA MET A 294 -8.64 -12.46 -9.86
C MET A 294 -9.16 -13.78 -9.29
N ALA A 295 -9.97 -14.55 -10.03
CA ALA A 295 -10.36 -15.89 -9.59
C ALA A 295 -9.15 -16.83 -9.52
N LYS A 296 -8.35 -16.88 -10.59
CA LYS A 296 -7.15 -17.74 -10.67
C LYS A 296 -6.04 -17.25 -9.72
N ARG A 297 -5.90 -15.94 -9.56
CA ARG A 297 -4.98 -15.36 -8.57
C ARG A 297 -5.36 -15.72 -7.14
N ALA A 298 -6.65 -15.69 -6.80
CA ALA A 298 -7.13 -16.11 -5.48
C ALA A 298 -6.78 -17.59 -5.21
N GLU A 299 -7.04 -18.48 -6.16
CA GLU A 299 -6.68 -19.91 -6.06
C GLU A 299 -5.16 -20.12 -5.90
N TRP A 300 -4.36 -19.33 -6.62
CA TRP A 300 -2.91 -19.41 -6.55
C TRP A 300 -2.35 -18.91 -5.21
N LEU A 301 -2.81 -17.75 -4.73
CA LEU A 301 -2.40 -17.19 -3.44
C LEU A 301 -2.82 -18.10 -2.27
N ALA A 302 -4.01 -18.70 -2.32
CA ALA A 302 -4.48 -19.64 -1.31
C ALA A 302 -3.58 -20.88 -1.14
N LYS A 303 -2.82 -21.23 -2.17
CA LYS A 303 -1.89 -22.38 -2.17
C LYS A 303 -0.42 -21.96 -2.07
N HIS A 304 -0.14 -20.65 -2.03
CA HIS A 304 1.23 -20.15 -2.16
C HIS A 304 2.06 -20.49 -0.90
N PRO A 305 3.23 -21.13 -1.04
CA PRO A 305 4.01 -21.63 0.11
C PRO A 305 4.47 -20.51 1.06
N LEU A 306 4.65 -19.27 0.58
CA LEU A 306 4.98 -18.13 1.42
C LEU A 306 3.82 -17.66 2.32
N LEU A 307 2.57 -17.94 1.96
CA LEU A 307 1.38 -17.48 2.68
C LEU A 307 0.82 -18.55 3.64
N ASN A 308 1.18 -19.82 3.40
CA ASN A 308 0.72 -21.00 4.14
C ASN A 308 1.71 -21.49 5.21
N LYS A 309 2.60 -20.62 5.70
CA LYS A 309 3.52 -20.93 6.80
C LYS A 309 2.79 -20.93 8.15
N PRO A 310 3.19 -21.78 9.12
CA PRO A 310 2.65 -21.77 10.48
C PRO A 310 2.81 -20.39 11.12
N LEU A 311 1.75 -19.89 11.76
CA LEU A 311 1.72 -18.53 12.27
C LEU A 311 1.99 -18.43 13.76
N PRO A 312 2.64 -17.34 14.20
CA PRO A 312 2.54 -16.94 15.59
C PRO A 312 1.09 -16.55 15.89
N ILE A 313 0.64 -16.88 17.09
CA ILE A 313 -0.69 -16.53 17.61
C ILE A 313 -0.50 -15.45 18.67
N ILE A 314 -1.26 -14.37 18.54
CA ILE A 314 -1.31 -13.27 19.50
C ILE A 314 -2.68 -13.33 20.18
N ALA A 315 -2.70 -13.50 21.49
CA ALA A 315 -3.91 -13.57 22.28
C ALA A 315 -3.82 -12.66 23.53
N GLU A 316 -4.97 -12.32 24.10
CA GLU A 316 -5.06 -11.60 25.39
C GLU A 316 -4.28 -10.26 25.43
N ALA A 317 -4.19 -9.57 24.28
CA ALA A 317 -3.54 -8.27 24.21
C ALA A 317 -4.30 -7.23 25.05
N LYS A 318 -3.65 -6.70 26.09
CA LYS A 318 -4.22 -5.74 27.03
C LYS A 318 -3.20 -4.65 27.38
N ALA A 319 -3.72 -3.47 27.73
CA ALA A 319 -2.95 -2.36 28.27
C ALA A 319 -3.53 -1.97 29.63
N ALA A 320 -2.67 -1.81 30.64
CA ALA A 320 -3.04 -1.41 31.99
C ALA A 320 -2.23 -0.19 32.40
N LYS A 321 -2.90 0.87 32.83
CA LYS A 321 -2.24 2.09 33.31
C LYS A 321 -1.75 1.88 34.75
N GLU A 322 -0.48 2.15 34.98
CA GLU A 322 0.22 2.02 36.25
C GLU A 322 0.91 3.38 36.55
N GLY A 323 0.13 4.34 37.06
CA GLY A 323 0.60 5.71 37.29
C GLY A 323 0.93 6.44 35.98
N ALA A 324 2.21 6.85 35.83
CA ALA A 324 2.71 7.52 34.62
C ALA A 324 3.11 6.54 33.50
N LYS A 325 3.07 5.24 33.78
CA LYS A 325 3.42 4.16 32.85
C LYS A 325 2.18 3.40 32.40
N ILE A 326 2.29 2.72 31.27
CA ILE A 326 1.31 1.72 30.80
C ILE A 326 2.06 0.42 30.59
N LYS A 327 1.56 -0.64 31.23
CA LYS A 327 2.02 -2.01 30.99
C LYS A 327 1.14 -2.66 29.94
N PHE A 328 1.78 -3.11 28.88
CA PHE A 328 1.19 -3.92 27.83
C PHE A 328 1.48 -5.38 28.14
N THR A 329 0.49 -6.24 27.95
CA THR A 329 0.61 -7.68 28.18
C THR A 329 -0.08 -8.42 27.05
N THR A 330 0.53 -9.48 26.55
CA THR A 330 -0.05 -10.33 25.52
C THR A 330 0.47 -11.75 25.67
N LYS A 331 -0.34 -12.75 25.36
CA LYS A 331 0.09 -14.13 25.25
C LYS A 331 0.54 -14.40 23.82
N LEU A 332 1.76 -14.92 23.66
CA LEU A 332 2.30 -15.30 22.35
C LEU A 332 2.50 -16.82 22.30
N THR A 333 2.08 -17.43 21.20
CA THR A 333 2.31 -18.86 20.94
C THR A 333 2.92 -19.02 19.56
N ASN A 334 3.87 -19.94 19.40
CA ASN A 334 4.64 -20.12 18.16
C ASN A 334 5.28 -18.80 17.67
N ALA A 335 5.78 -17.97 18.58
CA ALA A 335 6.46 -16.71 18.29
C ALA A 335 7.95 -16.82 18.65
N THR A 336 8.68 -17.71 17.96
CA THR A 336 10.08 -18.06 18.29
C THR A 336 11.07 -16.90 18.17
N ARG A 337 10.68 -15.80 17.52
CA ARG A 337 11.47 -14.57 17.37
C ARG A 337 10.93 -13.41 18.22
N GLY A 338 9.95 -13.68 19.08
CA GLY A 338 9.37 -12.72 20.02
C GLY A 338 8.25 -11.87 19.43
N GLY A 339 7.90 -10.83 20.18
CA GLY A 339 6.84 -9.87 19.86
C GLY A 339 7.32 -8.44 19.90
N TRP A 340 6.60 -7.58 19.19
CA TRP A 340 6.84 -6.16 19.05
C TRP A 340 5.58 -5.39 19.40
N LEU A 341 5.71 -4.42 20.31
CA LEU A 341 4.69 -3.43 20.58
C LEU A 341 4.90 -2.25 19.65
N PHE A 342 3.94 -2.02 18.76
CA PHE A 342 3.88 -0.81 17.95
C PHE A 342 3.01 0.23 18.66
N TYR A 343 3.48 1.47 18.74
CA TYR A 343 2.78 2.54 19.44
C TYR A 343 2.94 3.91 18.76
N ARG A 344 1.95 4.79 18.95
CA ARG A 344 2.02 6.21 18.59
C ARG A 344 1.12 7.07 19.48
N SER A 345 1.42 8.36 19.54
CA SER A 345 0.69 9.35 20.35
C SER A 345 -0.53 9.95 19.63
N ASP A 346 -0.53 9.94 18.30
CA ASP A 346 -1.63 10.47 17.47
C ASP A 346 -1.64 9.79 16.09
N ARG A 347 -2.79 9.80 15.39
CA ARG A 347 -2.93 9.20 14.06
C ARG A 347 -2.11 9.88 12.97
N GLN A 348 -1.69 11.13 13.18
CA GLN A 348 -0.86 11.86 12.22
C GLN A 348 0.58 11.34 12.15
N TYR A 349 1.03 10.56 13.14
CA TYR A 349 2.40 10.06 13.22
C TYR A 349 2.48 8.58 12.82
N ALA A 350 3.64 8.18 12.32
CA ALA A 350 3.96 6.77 12.14
C ALA A 350 4.05 6.04 13.47
N PHE A 351 3.81 4.72 13.44
CA PHE A 351 4.05 3.87 14.61
C PHE A 351 5.55 3.68 14.84
N SER A 352 5.99 3.95 16.08
CA SER A 352 7.27 3.47 16.60
C SER A 352 7.09 2.06 17.14
N ARG A 353 8.19 1.33 17.36
CA ARG A 353 8.12 -0.01 17.97
C ARG A 353 9.17 -0.25 19.05
N THR A 354 8.83 -1.13 19.98
CA THR A 354 9.73 -1.69 20.99
C THR A 354 9.50 -3.20 21.10
N ALA A 355 10.51 -3.95 21.52
CA ALA A 355 10.36 -5.37 21.80
C ALA A 355 9.46 -5.59 23.04
N LEU A 356 8.77 -6.73 23.06
CA LEU A 356 8.13 -7.29 24.24
C LEU A 356 8.98 -8.42 24.81
N PHE A 357 8.91 -8.64 26.13
CA PHE A 357 9.77 -9.57 26.86
C PHE A 357 8.96 -10.56 27.71
N ASP A 358 9.44 -11.81 27.75
CA ASP A 358 8.96 -12.94 28.57
C ASP A 358 10.17 -13.47 29.35
N ASP A 359 10.64 -12.66 30.29
CA ASP A 359 11.95 -12.79 30.95
C ASP A 359 11.90 -12.63 32.48
N GLY A 360 10.71 -12.55 33.07
CA GLY A 360 10.51 -12.29 34.50
C GLY A 360 10.90 -10.87 34.93
N THR A 361 11.08 -9.95 33.98
CA THR A 361 11.38 -8.53 34.19
C THR A 361 10.46 -7.66 33.34
N ASN A 362 10.63 -6.32 33.35
CA ASN A 362 9.80 -5.40 32.55
C ASN A 362 8.28 -5.50 32.78
N GLY A 363 7.86 -5.95 33.97
CA GLY A 363 6.46 -6.15 34.32
C GLY A 363 5.92 -7.56 34.02
N ASP A 364 6.74 -8.42 33.42
CA ASP A 364 6.51 -9.86 33.32
C ASP A 364 6.77 -10.53 34.68
N ALA A 365 5.85 -11.39 35.08
CA ALA A 365 5.84 -12.02 36.39
C ALA A 365 6.59 -13.36 36.41
N THR A 366 6.65 -14.08 35.28
CA THR A 366 7.26 -15.42 35.22
C THR A 366 7.92 -15.63 33.86
N ALA A 367 9.24 -15.74 33.87
CA ALA A 367 10.00 -15.96 32.64
C ALA A 367 9.62 -17.26 31.94
N ALA A 368 9.57 -17.20 30.60
CA ALA A 368 9.31 -18.31 29.69
C ALA A 368 7.94 -18.99 29.86
N ASP A 369 6.91 -18.25 30.28
CA ASP A 369 5.53 -18.75 30.41
C ASP A 369 4.65 -18.44 29.18
N GLY A 370 5.20 -17.73 28.19
CA GLY A 370 4.52 -17.29 26.97
C GLY A 370 3.74 -15.99 27.12
N ILE A 371 3.81 -15.33 28.28
CA ILE A 371 3.24 -14.00 28.54
C ILE A 371 4.33 -12.95 28.33
N PHE A 372 4.12 -12.14 27.31
CA PHE A 372 5.04 -11.09 26.93
C PHE A 372 4.54 -9.74 27.45
N THR A 373 5.46 -8.93 27.98
CA THR A 373 5.16 -7.60 28.49
C THR A 373 6.05 -6.51 27.90
N GLY A 374 5.55 -5.27 27.95
CA GLY A 374 6.30 -4.07 27.62
C GLY A 374 5.74 -2.88 28.37
N ILE A 375 6.58 -1.91 28.70
CA ILE A 375 6.19 -0.73 29.48
C ILE A 375 6.55 0.53 28.70
N LEU A 376 5.59 1.44 28.56
CA LEU A 376 5.80 2.76 27.95
C LEU A 376 5.30 3.87 28.87
N ASP A 377 5.82 5.09 28.65
CA ASP A 377 5.27 6.30 29.25
C ASP A 377 3.90 6.64 28.65
N THR A 378 2.94 7.02 29.50
CA THR A 378 1.60 7.50 29.08
C THR A 378 1.65 8.66 28.09
N ALA A 379 2.72 9.47 28.12
CA ALA A 379 2.88 10.64 27.26
C ALA A 379 3.12 10.30 25.77
N ILE A 380 3.61 9.09 25.45
CA ILE A 380 4.06 8.74 24.10
C ILE A 380 3.14 7.75 23.37
N VAL A 381 2.14 7.21 24.05
CA VAL A 381 1.24 6.20 23.48
C VAL A 381 -0.23 6.50 23.76
N LYS A 382 -1.01 6.59 22.68
CA LYS A 382 -2.48 6.58 22.71
C LYS A 382 -3.05 5.47 21.84
N GLN A 383 -2.31 5.03 20.83
CA GLN A 383 -2.71 4.01 19.87
C GLN A 383 -1.60 2.96 19.79
N TRP A 384 -1.97 1.69 19.72
CA TRP A 384 -1.01 0.60 19.72
C TRP A 384 -1.55 -0.66 19.05
N TYR A 385 -0.65 -1.55 18.65
CA TYR A 385 -0.95 -2.90 18.19
C TYR A 385 0.26 -3.81 18.45
N ILE A 386 0.05 -5.12 18.34
CA ILE A 386 1.12 -6.10 18.50
C ILE A 386 1.48 -6.73 17.15
N ALA A 387 2.76 -6.95 16.92
CA ALA A 387 3.23 -7.92 15.94
C ALA A 387 3.98 -9.04 16.66
N ALA A 388 3.87 -10.27 16.16
CA ALA A 388 4.66 -11.40 16.63
C ALA A 388 5.27 -12.11 15.42
N GLU A 389 6.44 -12.72 15.62
CA GLU A 389 7.13 -13.44 14.56
C GLU A 389 7.75 -14.76 15.04
N ASN A 390 7.77 -15.73 14.13
CA ASN A 390 8.60 -16.93 14.24
C ASN A 390 9.64 -16.94 13.13
N GLU A 391 10.31 -18.08 12.92
CA GLU A 391 11.33 -18.23 11.87
C GLU A 391 10.81 -17.90 10.46
N GLU A 392 9.55 -18.22 10.16
CA GLU A 392 9.03 -18.24 8.79
C GLU A 392 7.97 -17.16 8.51
N ALA A 393 7.27 -16.68 9.53
CA ALA A 393 6.11 -15.81 9.37
C ALA A 393 5.95 -14.80 10.52
N ALA A 394 5.09 -13.81 10.27
CA ALA A 394 4.62 -12.86 11.27
C ALA A 394 3.08 -12.82 11.26
N ALA A 395 2.52 -12.33 12.37
CA ALA A 395 1.13 -11.96 12.53
C ALA A 395 1.03 -10.61 13.25
N THR A 396 -0.07 -9.91 13.05
CA THR A 396 -0.39 -8.67 13.76
C THR A 396 -1.77 -8.79 14.41
N LEU A 397 -1.95 -8.09 15.53
CA LEU A 397 -3.25 -7.96 16.18
C LEU A 397 -3.53 -6.48 16.46
N PRO A 398 -4.53 -5.86 15.79
CA PRO A 398 -5.42 -6.44 14.77
C PRO A 398 -4.72 -6.88 13.47
N GLU A 399 -5.36 -7.74 12.66
CA GLU A 399 -4.79 -8.19 11.37
C GLU A 399 -4.62 -7.03 10.37
N ARG A 400 -5.48 -6.01 10.47
CA ARG A 400 -5.39 -4.75 9.70
C ARG A 400 -4.63 -3.64 10.44
N ALA A 401 -3.64 -4.04 11.24
CA ALA A 401 -2.79 -3.15 12.03
C ALA A 401 -2.27 -1.93 11.25
N SER A 402 -1.96 -0.85 11.96
CA SER A 402 -1.70 0.52 11.47
C SER A 402 -2.94 1.31 11.02
N PHE A 403 -3.94 0.63 10.44
CA PHE A 403 -5.24 1.25 10.17
C PHE A 403 -6.28 0.93 11.25
N GLU A 404 -6.35 -0.33 11.68
CA GLU A 404 -7.05 -0.76 12.88
C GLU A 404 -6.04 -0.91 14.02
N PHE A 405 -6.37 -0.42 15.22
CA PHE A 405 -5.46 -0.43 16.37
C PHE A 405 -6.24 -0.36 17.68
N PHE A 406 -5.60 -0.78 18.76
CA PHE A 406 -6.09 -0.57 20.11
C PHE A 406 -5.82 0.87 20.54
N LYS A 407 -6.64 1.36 21.47
CA LYS A 407 -6.43 2.63 22.15
C LYS A 407 -6.09 2.37 23.60
N VAL A 408 -5.32 3.28 24.20
CA VAL A 408 -5.17 3.34 25.65
C VAL A 408 -6.30 4.22 26.17
N ASP A 409 -7.07 3.70 27.12
CA ASP A 409 -8.16 4.43 27.78
C ASP A 409 -7.66 5.50 28.77
#